data_AF-A0A3Q0INZ8-F1
#
_entry.id   AF-A0A3Q0INZ8-F1
#
_cell.length_a   1.000
_cell.length_b   1.000
_cell.length_c   1.000
_cell.angle_alpha   90.00
_cell.angle_beta   90.00
_cell.angle_gamma   90.00
#
_symmetry.space_group_name_H-M   'P 1'
#
loop_
_entity.id
_entity.type
_entity.pdbx_description
1 polymer ?
#
loop_
_entity_poly.entity_id
_entity_poly.type
_entity_poly.pdbx_seq_one_letter_code
_entity_poly.pdbx_strand_id
1 'polypeptide(L)'
;MSPPNTSIVLKCLVIDLSQSVDCVADSVQVSLTGDLYMSDATKYCGKQSFVEVSQSNKLVVTLEGMIMGKVLCTMKIKDGNKTPAPAGKSANECECGRKFQADSGGPLVYWDAKKKRYFLVGLISYGRGCADDVPAVNTLVPCELYLNWVESKINAGGGDSCAFNNKDS
;
A
#
# COMPACT_ATOMS: atom_id res chain seq x y z
N MET A 1 9.73 -7.42 5.76
CA MET A 1 9.59 -8.89 5.61
C MET A 1 8.29 -9.29 6.27
N SER A 2 7.45 -10.12 5.63
CA SER A 2 6.24 -10.66 6.28
C SER A 2 6.60 -11.81 7.24
N PRO A 3 5.68 -12.30 8.08
CA PRO A 3 5.97 -13.42 8.98
C PRO A 3 6.46 -14.68 8.24
N PRO A 4 7.25 -15.55 8.89
CA PRO A 4 7.62 -16.85 8.31
C PRO A 4 6.39 -17.66 7.88
N ASN A 5 6.53 -18.51 6.85
CA ASN A 5 5.44 -19.30 6.27
C ASN A 5 4.30 -18.47 5.66
N THR A 6 4.61 -17.26 5.18
CA THR A 6 3.68 -16.43 4.40
C THR A 6 4.29 -16.06 3.06
N SER A 7 3.44 -15.86 2.07
CA SER A 7 3.76 -15.29 0.76
C SER A 7 3.03 -13.96 0.58
N ILE A 8 3.46 -13.15 -0.36
CA ILE A 8 2.95 -11.81 -0.62
C ILE A 8 2.37 -11.82 -2.03
N VAL A 9 1.08 -11.53 -2.13
CA VAL A 9 0.35 -11.38 -3.39
C VAL A 9 0.38 -9.91 -3.78
N LEU A 10 1.04 -9.60 -4.89
CA LEU A 10 1.04 -8.29 -5.52
C LEU A 10 -0.01 -8.27 -6.62
N LYS A 11 -0.93 -7.32 -6.58
CA LYS A 11 -1.92 -7.09 -7.65
C LYS A 11 -1.77 -5.67 -8.15
N CYS A 12 -1.24 -5.51 -9.36
CA CYS A 12 -1.17 -4.23 -10.04
C CYS A 12 -2.41 -4.08 -10.93
N LEU A 13 -3.30 -3.19 -10.51
CA LEU A 13 -4.60 -2.96 -11.15
C LEU A 13 -4.51 -1.94 -12.29
N VAL A 14 -3.60 -0.98 -12.15
CA VAL A 14 -3.32 0.02 -13.17
C VAL A 14 -1.82 0.17 -13.29
N ILE A 15 -1.28 -0.17 -14.45
CA ILE A 15 0.03 0.31 -14.90
C ILE A 15 -0.21 1.02 -16.21
N ASP A 16 0.12 2.31 -16.23
CA ASP A 16 0.13 3.16 -17.40
C ASP A 16 1.48 3.86 -17.44
N LEU A 17 2.47 3.14 -18.00
CA LEU A 17 3.84 3.58 -18.18
C LEU A 17 4.17 3.71 -19.66
N SER A 18 5.22 4.47 -19.98
CA SER A 18 5.72 4.59 -21.34
C SER A 18 6.08 3.21 -21.90
N GLN A 19 5.45 2.82 -23.00
CA GLN A 19 5.76 1.54 -23.64
C GLN A 19 7.15 1.60 -24.27
N SER A 20 8.00 0.64 -23.94
CA SER A 20 9.34 0.50 -24.50
C SER A 20 9.70 -0.97 -24.68
N VAL A 21 10.57 -1.27 -25.65
CA VAL A 21 11.15 -2.62 -25.82
C VAL A 21 12.01 -2.92 -24.60
N ASP A 22 11.88 -4.11 -24.02
CA ASP A 22 12.56 -4.57 -22.80
C ASP A 22 12.39 -3.68 -21.54
N CYS A 23 11.39 -2.78 -21.57
CA CYS A 23 11.07 -1.89 -20.46
C CYS A 23 12.28 -1.09 -19.93
N VAL A 24 13.14 -0.61 -20.85
CA VAL A 24 14.37 0.14 -20.51
C VAL A 24 14.08 1.58 -20.06
N ALA A 25 12.92 2.12 -20.43
CA ALA A 25 12.45 3.43 -19.95
C ALA A 25 11.71 3.28 -18.61
N ASP A 26 10.42 3.60 -18.58
CA ASP A 26 9.61 3.45 -17.37
C ASP A 26 9.27 1.96 -17.13
N SER A 27 9.62 1.43 -15.96
CA SER A 27 9.32 0.06 -15.58
C SER A 27 8.98 -0.09 -14.10
N VAL A 28 7.96 -0.90 -13.81
CA VAL A 28 7.81 -1.54 -12.50
C VAL A 28 8.62 -2.82 -12.54
N GLN A 29 9.53 -3.02 -11.59
CA GLN A 29 10.32 -4.25 -11.48
C GLN A 29 9.94 -4.99 -10.21
N VAL A 30 9.78 -6.31 -10.30
CA VAL A 30 9.30 -7.15 -9.20
C VAL A 30 10.23 -8.35 -9.02
N SER A 31 10.88 -8.44 -7.86
CA SER A 31 11.61 -9.62 -7.41
C SER A 31 10.74 -10.46 -6.48
N LEU A 32 10.39 -11.66 -6.93
CA LEU A 32 9.56 -12.61 -6.17
C LEU A 32 10.34 -13.37 -5.09
N THR A 33 11.67 -13.43 -5.20
CA THR A 33 12.54 -13.99 -4.15
C THR A 33 12.82 -12.98 -3.04
N GLY A 34 12.71 -11.69 -3.37
CA GLY A 34 13.06 -10.59 -2.50
C GLY A 34 14.54 -10.21 -2.53
N ASP A 35 15.20 -10.42 -3.68
CA ASP A 35 16.53 -9.89 -3.96
C ASP A 35 16.49 -8.35 -3.96
N LEU A 36 17.35 -7.75 -3.14
CA LEU A 36 17.46 -6.29 -3.05
C LEU A 36 18.23 -5.70 -4.24
N TYR A 37 18.99 -6.51 -4.96
CA TYR A 37 19.72 -6.09 -6.17
C TYR A 37 18.90 -6.24 -7.45
N MET A 38 17.69 -6.79 -7.36
CA MET A 38 16.77 -6.98 -8.49
C MET A 38 17.36 -7.81 -9.64
N SER A 39 18.30 -8.71 -9.33
CA SER A 39 18.96 -9.57 -10.35
C SER A 39 17.98 -10.57 -10.97
N ASP A 40 16.94 -10.94 -10.22
CA ASP A 40 15.86 -11.85 -10.62
C ASP A 40 14.55 -11.11 -10.95
N ALA A 41 14.59 -9.79 -11.10
CA ALA A 41 13.37 -9.00 -11.21
C ALA A 41 12.72 -9.10 -12.59
N THR A 42 11.41 -9.31 -12.60
CA THR A 42 10.59 -9.18 -13.80
C THR A 42 10.22 -7.72 -14.01
N LYS A 43 10.39 -7.20 -15.23
CA LYS A 43 10.06 -5.82 -15.59
C LYS A 43 8.71 -5.72 -16.30
N TYR A 44 7.94 -4.70 -15.93
CA TYR A 44 6.62 -4.42 -16.47
C TYR A 44 6.54 -2.96 -16.91
N CYS A 45 6.17 -2.72 -18.17
CA CYS A 45 5.96 -1.40 -18.75
C CYS A 45 4.73 -1.38 -19.66
N GLY A 46 4.40 -0.22 -20.24
CA GLY A 46 3.19 -0.06 -21.05
C GLY A 46 1.90 -0.05 -20.23
N LYS A 47 0.77 -0.29 -20.92
CA LYS A 47 -0.56 -0.38 -20.31
C LYS A 47 -0.92 -1.82 -20.00
N GLN A 48 -0.87 -2.21 -18.73
CA GLN A 48 -1.20 -3.58 -18.30
C GLN A 48 -1.63 -3.69 -16.84
N SER A 49 -2.18 -4.84 -16.49
CA SER A 49 -2.44 -5.28 -15.11
C SER A 49 -1.89 -6.68 -14.91
N PHE A 50 -1.39 -6.97 -13.72
CA PHE A 50 -0.80 -8.27 -13.40
C PHE A 50 -0.99 -8.64 -11.94
N VAL A 51 -0.86 -9.95 -11.66
CA VAL A 51 -0.90 -10.51 -10.32
C VAL A 51 0.28 -11.45 -10.16
N GLU A 52 1.09 -11.20 -9.14
CA GLU A 52 2.26 -12.02 -8.81
C GLU A 52 2.21 -12.48 -7.36
N VAL A 53 2.89 -13.60 -7.08
CA VAL A 53 3.00 -14.15 -5.73
C VAL A 53 4.46 -14.37 -5.42
N SER A 54 4.93 -13.82 -4.31
CA SER A 54 6.31 -14.04 -3.87
C SER A 54 6.57 -15.50 -3.51
N GLN A 55 7.81 -15.94 -3.71
CA GLN A 55 8.28 -17.28 -3.37
C GLN A 55 8.46 -17.46 -1.87
N SER A 56 8.65 -16.36 -1.14
CA SER A 56 8.88 -16.34 0.31
C SER A 56 8.12 -15.21 0.98
N ASN A 57 8.45 -14.93 2.24
CA ASN A 57 7.93 -13.80 3.01
C ASN A 57 8.59 -12.44 2.62
N LYS A 58 9.25 -12.41 1.46
CA LYS A 58 9.91 -11.24 0.89
C LYS A 58 9.43 -11.03 -0.55
N LEU A 59 9.17 -9.77 -0.86
CA LEU A 59 8.85 -9.28 -2.19
C LEU A 59 9.52 -7.91 -2.28
N VAL A 60 10.27 -7.66 -3.34
CA VAL A 60 10.86 -6.34 -3.60
C VAL A 60 10.24 -5.80 -4.88
N VAL A 61 9.78 -4.56 -4.82
CA VAL A 61 9.17 -3.85 -5.95
C VAL A 61 9.89 -2.52 -6.09
N THR A 62 10.36 -2.22 -7.30
CA THR A 62 10.93 -0.91 -7.65
C THR A 62 10.11 -0.30 -8.77
N LEU A 63 10.07 1.04 -8.76
CA LEU A 63 9.57 1.82 -9.87
C LEU A 63 10.75 2.61 -10.41
N GLU A 64 11.13 2.32 -11.64
CA GLU A 64 12.09 3.09 -12.42
C GLU A 64 11.28 3.92 -13.42
N GLY A 65 11.37 5.24 -13.35
CA GLY A 65 10.52 6.12 -14.15
C GLY A 65 11.20 7.45 -14.43
N MET A 66 11.18 7.85 -15.70
CA MET A 66 11.72 9.10 -16.21
C MET A 66 10.60 10.05 -16.69
N ILE A 67 9.41 9.51 -17.00
CA ILE A 67 8.23 10.25 -17.49
C ILE A 67 7.01 10.00 -16.58
N MET A 68 6.04 10.93 -16.60
CA MET A 68 4.77 10.80 -15.88
C MET A 68 4.01 9.53 -16.28
N GLY A 69 3.59 8.75 -15.29
CA GLY A 69 2.77 7.54 -15.45
C GLY A 69 1.91 7.27 -14.23
N LYS A 70 0.99 6.30 -14.32
CA LYS A 70 0.10 5.90 -13.21
C LYS A 70 0.33 4.44 -12.85
N VAL A 71 0.65 4.20 -11.58
CA VAL A 71 0.81 2.85 -11.03
C VAL A 71 -0.07 2.71 -9.80
N LEU A 72 -0.96 1.73 -9.81
CA LEU A 72 -1.81 1.34 -8.69
C LEU A 72 -1.64 -0.16 -8.44
N CYS A 73 -0.92 -0.50 -7.37
CA CYS A 73 -0.74 -1.86 -6.92
C CYS A 73 -1.24 -2.04 -5.49
N THR A 74 -1.76 -3.23 -5.19
CA THR A 74 -2.20 -3.64 -3.86
C THR A 74 -1.42 -4.88 -3.45
N MET A 75 -1.01 -4.95 -2.19
CA MET A 75 -0.26 -6.07 -1.63
C MET A 75 -1.08 -6.75 -0.55
N LYS A 76 -1.12 -8.08 -0.56
CA LYS A 76 -1.80 -8.87 0.46
C LYS A 76 -0.90 -10.00 0.93
N ILE A 77 -0.93 -10.29 2.23
CA ILE A 77 -0.24 -11.45 2.77
C ILE A 77 -1.13 -12.68 2.57
N LYS A 78 -0.59 -13.71 1.92
CA LYS A 78 -1.15 -15.05 1.82
C LYS A 78 -0.46 -15.94 2.83
N ASP A 79 -1.21 -16.37 3.84
CA ASP A 79 -0.73 -17.25 4.90
C ASP A 79 -0.70 -18.69 4.39
N GLY A 80 0.45 -19.36 4.48
CA GLY A 80 0.65 -20.73 4.03
C GLY A 80 -0.08 -21.77 4.90
N ASN A 81 -0.41 -21.41 6.15
CA ASN A 81 -1.14 -22.27 7.09
C ASN A 81 -2.64 -22.03 7.10
N LYS A 82 -3.12 -20.99 6.40
CA LYS A 82 -4.54 -20.66 6.37
C LYS A 82 -5.17 -21.34 5.17
N THR A 83 -5.87 -22.46 5.41
CA THR A 83 -6.82 -23.01 4.43
C THR A 83 -7.75 -21.89 3.95
N PRO A 84 -8.13 -21.87 2.65
CA PRO A 84 -9.02 -20.85 2.11
C PRO A 84 -10.22 -20.71 3.04
N ALA A 85 -10.51 -19.46 3.43
CA ALA A 85 -11.67 -19.17 4.26
C ALA A 85 -12.88 -19.90 3.66
N PRO A 86 -13.65 -20.67 4.45
CA PRO A 86 -14.84 -21.32 3.93
C PRO A 86 -15.70 -20.25 3.25
N ALA A 87 -16.06 -20.50 1.99
CA ALA A 87 -16.94 -19.65 1.21
C ALA A 87 -18.27 -19.53 1.96
N GLY A 88 -18.45 -18.45 2.73
CA GLY A 88 -19.63 -18.30 3.59
C GLY A 88 -19.52 -17.34 4.77
N LYS A 89 -18.35 -16.77 5.10
CA LYS A 89 -18.32 -15.66 6.07
C LYS A 89 -18.65 -14.35 5.37
N SER A 90 -19.87 -13.86 5.63
CA SER A 90 -20.40 -12.58 5.14
C SER A 90 -19.47 -11.43 5.49
N ALA A 91 -19.38 -10.46 4.59
CA ALA A 91 -18.46 -9.32 4.57
C ALA A 91 -18.64 -8.27 5.71
N ASN A 92 -19.19 -8.65 6.86
CA ASN A 92 -19.59 -7.69 7.91
C ASN A 92 -18.87 -7.89 9.25
N GLU A 93 -17.75 -8.61 9.28
CA GLU A 93 -16.93 -8.74 10.48
C GLU A 93 -15.54 -8.12 10.24
N CYS A 94 -15.44 -6.82 10.54
CA CYS A 94 -14.17 -6.15 10.69
C CYS A 94 -13.57 -6.55 12.04
N GLU A 95 -12.77 -7.61 12.08
CA GLU A 95 -11.89 -7.88 13.23
C GLU A 95 -10.76 -6.82 13.28
N CYS A 96 -10.99 -5.72 13.98
CA CYS A 96 -9.94 -4.80 14.41
C CYS A 96 -9.25 -5.32 15.68
N GLY A 97 -8.57 -6.47 15.61
CA GLY A 97 -8.15 -7.17 16.85
C GLY A 97 -6.88 -8.03 16.79
N ARG A 98 -6.10 -8.00 15.71
CA ARG A 98 -4.77 -8.64 15.72
C ARG A 98 -3.68 -7.61 16.01
N LYS A 99 -2.74 -7.93 16.90
CA LYS A 99 -1.52 -7.15 17.16
C LYS A 99 -0.70 -6.99 15.87
N PHE A 100 -1.10 -6.01 15.07
CA PHE A 100 -0.34 -5.35 14.03
C PHE A 100 0.07 -3.98 14.59
N GLN A 101 1.15 -3.38 14.09
CA GLN A 101 1.52 -2.02 14.46
C GLN A 101 0.31 -1.11 14.18
N ALA A 102 -0.31 -0.60 15.25
CA ALA A 102 -1.62 0.04 15.21
C ALA A 102 -1.58 1.46 14.63
N ASP A 103 -0.41 1.91 14.19
CA ASP A 103 -0.18 3.27 13.74
C ASP A 103 -0.40 3.43 12.23
N SER A 104 -0.46 2.34 11.45
CA SER A 104 -0.74 2.42 10.01
C SER A 104 -2.10 3.08 9.74
N GLY A 105 -2.10 4.13 8.91
CA GLY A 105 -3.25 5.01 8.68
C GLY A 105 -3.37 6.17 9.67
N GLY A 106 -2.57 6.16 10.74
CA GLY A 106 -2.49 7.23 11.73
C GLY A 106 -1.82 8.51 11.19
N PRO A 107 -2.06 9.65 11.85
CA PRO A 107 -1.62 10.95 11.35
C PRO A 107 -0.16 11.25 11.70
N LEU A 108 0.63 11.63 10.68
CA LEU A 108 1.89 12.35 10.87
C LEU A 108 1.59 13.85 10.83
N VAL A 109 1.80 14.53 11.96
CA VAL A 109 1.45 15.94 12.12
C VAL A 109 2.68 16.85 12.28
N TYR A 110 2.59 18.05 11.73
CA TYR A 110 3.56 19.13 11.91
C TYR A 110 2.92 20.29 12.69
N TRP A 111 3.60 20.78 13.73
CA TRP A 111 3.16 21.96 14.47
C TRP A 111 3.67 23.24 13.80
N ASP A 112 2.75 24.07 13.29
CA ASP A 112 3.08 25.42 12.81
C ASP A 112 2.92 26.42 13.96
N ALA A 113 4.05 26.89 14.49
CA ALA A 113 4.09 27.83 15.61
C ALA A 113 3.50 29.21 15.30
N LYS A 114 3.46 29.63 14.02
CA LYS A 114 2.88 30.90 13.58
C LYS A 114 1.36 30.80 13.49
N LYS A 115 0.87 29.68 12.94
CA LYS A 115 -0.57 29.41 12.82
C LYS A 115 -1.20 28.79 14.07
N LYS A 116 -0.37 28.41 15.05
CA LYS A 116 -0.78 27.74 16.30
C LYS A 116 -1.67 26.52 16.05
N ARG A 117 -1.31 25.71 15.04
CA ARG A 117 -2.12 24.57 14.59
C ARG A 117 -1.24 23.41 14.13
N TYR A 118 -1.73 22.19 14.37
CA TYR A 118 -1.19 20.96 13.78
C TYR A 118 -1.71 20.78 12.35
N PHE A 119 -0.79 20.53 11.43
CA PHE A 119 -1.09 20.19 10.04
C PHE A 119 -0.83 18.72 9.81
N LEU A 120 -1.81 18.03 9.23
CA LEU A 120 -1.60 16.67 8.74
C LEU A 120 -0.67 16.72 7.52
N VAL A 121 0.55 16.23 7.69
CA VAL A 121 1.57 16.22 6.62
C VAL A 121 1.76 14.84 6.03
N GLY A 122 1.35 13.78 6.73
CA GLY A 122 1.33 12.46 6.15
C GLY A 122 0.44 11.45 6.86
N LEU A 123 0.25 10.30 6.22
CA LEU A 123 -0.36 9.12 6.83
C LEU A 123 0.69 8.03 6.96
N ILE A 124 0.78 7.42 8.13
CA ILE A 124 1.73 6.33 8.38
C ILE A 124 1.38 5.17 7.45
N SER A 125 2.34 4.74 6.64
CA SER A 125 2.11 3.69 5.64
C SER A 125 2.76 2.39 6.09
N TYR A 126 4.09 2.28 5.94
CA TYR A 126 4.84 1.07 6.28
C TYR A 126 6.28 1.38 6.67
N GLY A 127 6.98 0.39 7.23
CA GLY A 127 8.41 0.43 7.52
C GLY A 127 9.02 -0.97 7.43
N ARG A 128 10.36 -1.04 7.32
CA ARG A 128 11.10 -2.32 7.34
C ARG A 128 10.93 -3.05 8.68
N GLY A 129 10.92 -2.28 9.76
CA GLY A 129 10.69 -2.68 11.14
C GLY A 129 10.16 -1.50 11.95
N CYS A 130 9.97 -1.70 13.26
CA CYS A 130 9.69 -0.62 14.21
C CYS A 130 11.00 -0.15 14.82
N ALA A 131 11.24 1.17 14.88
CA ALA A 131 12.44 1.76 15.50
C ALA A 131 13.76 1.14 15.01
N ASP A 132 13.85 0.90 13.71
CA ASP A 132 15.05 0.41 13.01
C ASP A 132 15.84 1.61 12.43
N ASP A 133 17.05 1.37 11.95
CA ASP A 133 17.92 2.40 11.34
C ASP A 133 17.37 2.89 9.98
N VAL A 134 16.39 2.17 9.43
CA VAL A 134 15.67 2.54 8.21
C VAL A 134 14.40 3.30 8.59
N PRO A 135 14.23 4.57 8.15
CA PRO A 135 13.09 5.37 8.52
C PRO A 135 11.77 4.82 7.95
N ALA A 136 10.66 5.18 8.60
CA ALA A 136 9.32 4.82 8.15
C ALA A 136 8.93 5.59 6.88
N VAL A 137 8.12 4.95 6.04
CA VAL A 137 7.55 5.53 4.82
C VAL A 137 6.13 5.99 5.11
N ASN A 138 5.82 7.25 4.74
CA ASN A 138 4.53 7.89 4.96
C ASN A 138 3.95 8.39 3.63
N THR A 139 2.63 8.36 3.49
CA THR A 139 1.93 9.00 2.36
C THR A 139 1.94 10.50 2.55
N LEU A 140 2.42 11.28 1.58
CA LEU A 140 2.48 12.74 1.65
C LEU A 140 1.10 13.36 1.35
N VAL A 141 0.41 13.85 2.38
CA VAL A 141 -0.95 14.43 2.28
C VAL A 141 -0.99 15.80 1.57
N PRO A 142 -0.05 16.74 1.80
CA PRO A 142 -0.09 18.07 1.18
C PRO A 142 0.13 18.09 -0.34
N CYS A 143 0.32 16.93 -0.98
CA CYS A 143 0.39 16.85 -2.43
C CYS A 143 -1.01 17.09 -3.02
N GLU A 144 -1.11 18.07 -3.93
CA GLU A 144 -2.37 18.54 -4.53
C GLU A 144 -3.21 17.43 -5.18
N LEU A 145 -2.54 16.39 -5.69
CA LEU A 145 -3.19 15.18 -6.24
C LEU A 145 -4.03 14.42 -5.20
N TYR A 146 -3.58 14.37 -3.94
CA TYR A 146 -4.31 13.71 -2.86
C TYR A 146 -5.45 14.58 -2.32
N LEU A 147 -5.27 15.90 -2.25
CA LEU A 147 -6.32 16.81 -1.82
C LEU A 147 -7.51 16.77 -2.79
N ASN A 148 -7.26 16.82 -4.10
CA ASN A 148 -8.32 16.69 -5.11
C ASN A 148 -9.07 15.35 -5.01
N TRP A 149 -8.35 14.26 -4.73
CA TRP A 149 -8.96 12.96 -4.51
C TRP A 149 -9.80 12.92 -3.23
N VAL A 150 -9.28 13.42 -2.11
CA VAL A 150 -10.01 13.50 -0.82
C VAL A 150 -11.27 14.33 -0.98
N GLU A 151 -11.18 15.50 -1.61
CA GLU A 151 -12.33 16.36 -1.90
C GLU A 151 -13.36 15.64 -2.77
N SER A 152 -12.92 14.91 -3.82
CA SER A 152 -13.85 14.15 -4.66
C SER A 152 -14.63 13.10 -3.87
N LYS A 153 -14.02 12.47 -2.86
CA LYS A 153 -14.67 11.44 -2.04
C LYS A 153 -15.57 12.03 -0.96
N ILE A 154 -15.16 13.15 -0.36
CA ILE A 154 -16.00 13.90 0.59
C ILE A 154 -17.26 14.42 -0.13
N ASN A 155 -17.08 15.03 -1.31
CA ASN A 155 -18.19 15.60 -2.09
C ASN A 155 -19.10 14.53 -2.69
N ALA A 156 -18.57 13.33 -2.99
CA ALA A 156 -19.36 12.19 -3.46
C ALA A 156 -20.06 11.41 -2.32
N GLY A 157 -19.62 11.60 -1.06
CA GLY A 157 -19.99 10.77 0.08
C GLY A 157 -20.71 11.50 1.21
N GLY A 158 -21.37 12.62 0.93
CA GLY A 158 -22.06 13.48 1.92
C GLY A 158 -23.28 12.85 2.63
N GLY A 159 -23.24 11.56 2.98
CA GLY A 159 -24.34 10.86 3.65
C GLY A 159 -24.02 9.50 4.29
N ASP A 160 -22.86 8.89 4.09
CA ASP A 160 -22.59 7.58 4.71
C ASP A 160 -21.92 7.78 6.09
N SER A 161 -22.75 8.00 7.10
CA SER A 161 -22.33 7.94 8.49
C SER A 161 -21.79 6.54 8.81
N CYS A 162 -20.52 6.47 9.24
CA CYS A 162 -20.00 5.30 9.94
C CYS A 162 -20.77 5.17 11.26
N ALA A 163 -21.83 4.36 11.30
CA ALA A 163 -22.60 4.13 12.50
C ALA A 163 -21.75 3.38 13.53
N PHE A 164 -21.24 4.09 14.54
CA PHE A 164 -20.79 3.49 15.79
C PHE A 164 -22.02 2.99 16.55
N ASN A 165 -22.40 1.74 16.31
CA ASN A 165 -23.36 1.07 17.19
C ASN A 165 -22.65 0.74 18.50
N ASN A 166 -22.77 1.61 19.49
CA ASN A 166 -22.50 1.26 20.88
C ASN A 166 -23.50 0.18 21.30
N LYS A 167 -23.09 -1.08 21.19
CA LYS A 167 -23.60 -2.13 22.06
C LYS A 167 -22.46 -2.48 22.98
N ASP A 168 -22.61 -2.09 24.24
CA ASP A 168 -22.38 -2.94 25.41
C ASP A 168 -22.86 -2.16 26.65
N SER A 169 -23.87 -2.72 27.31
CA SER A 169 -24.36 -2.40 28.67
C SER A 169 -24.26 -3.66 29.50
#